data_AF-A0A7X0YE55-F1
#
_entry.id   AF-A0A7X0YE55-F1
#
_cell.length_a   1.000
_cell.length_b   1.000
_cell.length_c   1.000
_cell.angle_alpha   90.00
_cell.angle_beta   90.00
_cell.angle_gamma   90.00
#
_symmetry.space_group_name_H-M   'P 1'
#
loop_
_entity.id
_entity.type
_entity.pdbx_description
1 polymer ?
#
loop_
_entity_poly.entity_id
_entity_poly.type
_entity_poly.pdbx_seq_one_letter_code
_entity_poly.pdbx_strand_id
1 'polypeptide(L)'
;MITIKKHIDQLFNDIPVTEESLLMKEEILQSLEDKVDVLMAQGKSEEDAINKAIVELGDLTDLREELAEYRVKIPKSYLAWTHFQFSLIGAALIIGLLLFINVYYTPNVLWVIFPAFGIVWWPLAMYFRCLRLQGRAMN
;
A
#
# COMPACT_ATOMS: atom_id res chain seq x y z
N MET A 1 -28.69 -4.96 6.11
CA MET A 1 -27.45 -4.14 6.28
C MET A 1 -26.81 -4.12 7.69
N ILE A 2 -27.53 -3.89 8.80
CA ILE A 2 -26.93 -3.63 10.14
C ILE A 2 -26.13 -4.84 10.68
N THR A 3 -26.53 -6.06 10.31
CA THR A 3 -25.93 -7.32 10.79
C THR A 3 -24.50 -7.52 10.30
N ILE A 4 -24.19 -7.16 9.04
CA ILE A 4 -22.85 -7.29 8.44
C ILE A 4 -21.87 -6.33 9.10
N LYS A 5 -22.28 -5.06 9.26
CA LYS A 5 -21.46 -4.02 9.91
C LYS A 5 -21.11 -4.41 11.34
N LYS A 6 -22.09 -4.91 12.11
CA LYS A 6 -21.86 -5.39 13.48
C LYS A 6 -20.89 -6.56 13.54
N HIS A 7 -20.95 -7.49 12.59
CA HIS A 7 -20.03 -8.62 12.53
C HIS A 7 -18.60 -8.15 12.22
N ILE A 8 -18.44 -7.25 11.25
CA ILE A 8 -17.15 -6.65 10.90
C ILE A 8 -16.59 -5.81 12.05
N ASP A 9 -17.42 -5.06 12.76
CA ASP A 9 -17.01 -4.33 13.97
C ASP A 9 -16.47 -5.28 15.05
N GLN A 10 -17.08 -6.44 15.21
CA GLN A 10 -16.58 -7.48 16.13
C GLN A 10 -15.25 -8.09 15.67
N LEU A 11 -15.01 -8.22 14.37
CA LEU A 11 -13.73 -8.71 13.82
C LEU A 11 -12.57 -7.73 14.03
N PHE A 12 -12.87 -6.44 14.03
CA PHE A 12 -11.88 -5.36 14.16
C PHE A 12 -11.72 -4.84 15.60
N ASN A 13 -12.44 -5.39 16.57
CA ASN A 13 -12.46 -4.87 17.94
C ASN A 13 -11.10 -4.98 18.66
N ASP A 14 -10.28 -5.97 18.30
CA ASP A 14 -8.92 -6.18 18.83
C ASP A 14 -7.83 -5.50 17.95
N ILE A 15 -8.21 -4.71 16.94
CA ILE A 15 -7.27 -4.05 16.01
C ILE A 15 -7.15 -2.56 16.39
N PRO A 16 -5.92 -2.01 16.54
CA PRO A 16 -5.76 -0.58 16.76
C PRO A 16 -6.28 0.20 15.55
N VAL A 17 -7.20 1.14 15.80
CA VAL A 17 -7.79 2.00 14.77
C VAL A 17 -6.70 2.87 14.16
N THR A 18 -6.25 2.45 12.99
CA THR A 18 -5.28 3.12 12.12
C THR A 18 -5.91 3.35 10.75
N GLU A 19 -5.45 4.34 9.99
CA GLU A 19 -5.99 4.67 8.66
C GLU A 19 -6.05 3.44 7.73
N GLU A 20 -5.03 2.59 7.75
CA GLU A 20 -4.98 1.36 6.95
C GLU A 20 -5.98 0.30 7.43
N SER A 21 -6.15 0.13 8.75
CA SER A 21 -7.16 -0.79 9.29
C SER A 21 -8.60 -0.36 8.94
N LEU A 22 -8.83 0.95 8.78
CA LEU A 22 -10.12 1.49 8.36
C LEU A 22 -10.38 1.23 6.88
N LEU A 23 -9.37 1.41 6.02
CA LEU A 23 -9.48 1.10 4.59
C LEU A 23 -9.75 -0.39 4.37
N MET A 24 -9.03 -1.27 5.08
CA MET A 24 -9.21 -2.71 4.96
C MET A 24 -10.59 -3.16 5.45
N LYS A 25 -11.11 -2.52 6.50
CA LYS A 25 -12.47 -2.73 6.99
C LYS A 25 -13.51 -2.36 5.93
N GLU A 26 -13.30 -1.25 5.22
CA GLU A 26 -14.22 -0.77 4.19
C GLU A 26 -14.18 -1.65 2.93
N GLU A 27 -13.00 -2.13 2.52
CA GLU A 27 -12.83 -3.06 1.39
C GLU A 27 -13.55 -4.41 1.64
N ILE A 28 -13.39 -4.97 2.83
CA ILE A 28 -14.05 -6.23 3.22
C ILE A 28 -15.57 -6.03 3.30
N LEU A 29 -16.02 -4.90 3.85
CA LEU A 29 -17.44 -4.55 3.91
C LEU A 29 -18.04 -4.46 2.50
N GLN A 30 -17.37 -3.75 1.58
CA GLN A 30 -17.85 -3.58 0.21
C GLN A 30 -17.94 -4.92 -0.54
N SER A 31 -16.91 -5.77 -0.41
CA SER A 31 -16.91 -7.11 -1.02
C SER A 31 -18.06 -7.99 -0.52
N LEU A 32 -18.38 -7.90 0.77
CA LEU A 32 -19.52 -8.60 1.37
C LEU A 32 -20.87 -8.04 0.89
N GLU A 33 -21.00 -6.71 0.81
CA GLU A 33 -22.21 -6.05 0.29
C GLU A 33 -22.45 -6.44 -1.18
N ASP A 34 -21.43 -6.38 -2.03
CA ASP A 34 -21.49 -6.82 -3.43
C ASP A 34 -21.96 -8.28 -3.55
N LYS A 35 -21.47 -9.16 -2.67
CA LYS A 35 -21.86 -10.57 -2.66
C LYS A 35 -23.31 -10.77 -2.23
N VAL A 36 -23.79 -10.01 -1.26
CA VAL A 36 -25.19 -10.04 -0.80
C VAL A 36 -26.13 -9.54 -1.90
N ASP A 37 -25.75 -8.48 -2.62
CA ASP A 37 -26.53 -7.96 -3.75
C ASP A 37 -26.66 -8.99 -4.87
N VAL A 38 -25.58 -9.71 -5.19
CA VAL A 38 -25.61 -10.82 -6.14
C VAL A 38 -26.57 -11.93 -5.69
N LEU A 39 -26.60 -12.25 -4.40
CA LEU A 39 -27.49 -13.29 -3.84
C LEU A 39 -28.95 -12.84 -3.80
N MET A 40 -29.22 -11.55 -3.57
CA MET A 40 -30.57 -10.98 -3.67
C MET A 40 -31.07 -10.99 -5.12
N ALA A 41 -30.20 -10.67 -6.09
CA ALA A 41 -30.52 -10.76 -7.51
C ALA A 41 -30.85 -12.19 -7.97
N GLN A 42 -30.34 -13.21 -7.29
CA GLN A 42 -30.70 -14.62 -7.49
C GLN A 42 -32.07 -15.00 -6.90
N GLY A 43 -32.83 -14.04 -6.38
CA GLY A 43 -34.18 -14.24 -5.85
C GLY A 43 -34.21 -14.79 -4.42
N LYS A 44 -33.11 -14.67 -3.66
CA LYS A 44 -33.08 -15.06 -2.24
C LYS A 44 -33.54 -13.91 -1.35
N SER A 45 -34.12 -14.28 -0.20
CA SER A 45 -34.42 -13.33 0.86
C SER A 45 -33.14 -12.63 1.34
N GLU A 46 -33.23 -11.34 1.69
CA GLU A 46 -32.10 -10.55 2.22
C GLU A 46 -31.43 -11.28 3.40
N GLU A 47 -32.22 -11.87 4.30
CA GLU A 47 -31.71 -12.57 5.47
C GLU A 47 -30.94 -13.86 5.12
N ASP A 48 -31.41 -14.60 4.12
CA ASP A 48 -30.75 -15.82 3.63
C ASP A 48 -29.49 -15.48 2.83
N ALA A 49 -29.50 -14.38 2.09
CA ALA A 49 -28.35 -13.86 1.36
C ALA A 49 -27.24 -13.44 2.33
N ILE A 50 -27.58 -12.74 3.41
CA ILE A 50 -26.63 -12.34 4.46
C ILE A 50 -26.05 -13.57 5.16
N ASN A 51 -26.88 -14.49 5.63
CA ASN A 51 -26.41 -15.70 6.30
C ASN A 51 -25.51 -16.53 5.38
N LYS A 52 -25.87 -16.65 4.10
CA LYS A 52 -25.05 -17.37 3.13
C LYS A 52 -23.72 -16.65 2.85
N ALA A 53 -23.70 -15.34 2.71
CA ALA A 53 -22.48 -14.56 2.51
C ALA A 53 -21.52 -14.68 3.71
N ILE A 54 -22.05 -14.65 4.94
CA ILE A 54 -21.27 -14.85 6.17
C ILE A 54 -20.67 -16.27 6.22
N VAL A 55 -21.45 -17.29 5.86
CA VAL A 55 -20.98 -18.69 5.83
C VAL A 55 -19.97 -18.93 4.70
N GLU A 56 -20.15 -18.30 3.53
CA GLU A 56 -19.29 -18.45 2.35
C GLU A 56 -17.96 -17.72 2.50
N LEU A 57 -17.92 -16.66 3.32
CA LEU A 57 -16.68 -16.05 3.78
C LEU A 57 -15.83 -17.02 4.62
N GLY A 58 -16.44 -18.12 5.10
CA GLY A 58 -15.75 -19.21 5.78
C GLY A 58 -15.17 -18.77 7.12
N ASP A 59 -14.44 -19.68 7.78
CA ASP A 59 -13.87 -19.45 9.10
C ASP A 59 -12.87 -18.28 9.12
N LEU A 60 -13.41 -17.08 9.29
CA LEU A 60 -12.66 -15.84 9.51
C LEU A 60 -11.76 -15.93 10.75
N THR A 61 -11.88 -16.97 11.58
CA THR A 61 -11.01 -17.20 12.74
C THR A 61 -9.62 -17.65 12.31
N ASP A 62 -9.48 -18.43 11.23
CA ASP A 62 -8.19 -18.75 10.61
C ASP A 62 -7.56 -17.49 9.98
N LEU A 63 -8.37 -16.67 9.29
CA LEU A 63 -7.94 -15.35 8.82
C LEU A 63 -7.60 -14.42 9.99
N ARG A 64 -8.28 -14.53 11.14
CA ARG A 64 -7.99 -13.76 12.35
C ARG A 64 -6.65 -14.16 12.94
N GLU A 65 -6.29 -15.44 12.91
CA GLU A 65 -4.99 -15.95 13.33
C GLU A 65 -3.89 -15.58 12.33
N GLU A 66 -4.11 -15.71 11.02
CA GLU A 66 -3.15 -15.30 10.00
C GLU A 66 -2.93 -13.77 10.01
N LEU A 67 -4.00 -13.00 10.17
CA LEU A 67 -3.93 -11.56 10.40
C LEU A 67 -3.35 -11.23 11.78
N ALA A 68 -3.53 -12.05 12.82
CA ALA A 68 -2.89 -11.87 14.13
C ALA A 68 -1.39 -12.18 14.11
N GLU A 69 -0.96 -13.13 13.29
CA GLU A 69 0.46 -13.36 13.05
C GLU A 69 1.04 -12.20 12.22
N TYR A 70 0.25 -11.61 11.32
CA TYR A 70 0.55 -10.34 10.67
C TYR A 70 0.54 -9.14 11.67
N ARG A 71 -0.28 -9.18 12.75
CA ARG A 71 -0.35 -8.14 13.82
C ARG A 71 0.97 -7.93 14.55
N VAL A 72 1.93 -8.87 14.49
CA VAL A 72 3.22 -8.77 15.21
C VAL A 72 4.36 -8.22 14.33
N LYS A 73 4.13 -7.92 13.04
CA LYS A 73 5.16 -7.36 12.13
C LYS A 73 4.80 -5.99 11.54
N ILE A 74 4.28 -5.07 12.35
CA ILE A 74 4.28 -3.63 12.00
C ILE A 74 5.40 -2.97 12.81
N PRO A 75 6.64 -3.00 12.31
CA PRO A 75 7.08 -1.83 11.56
C PRO A 75 7.93 -2.26 10.38
N LYS A 76 7.57 -1.85 9.17
CA LYS A 76 8.44 -2.20 8.07
C LYS A 76 8.42 -1.12 6.99
N SER A 77 9.12 -0.07 7.40
CA SER A 77 9.99 0.78 6.59
C SER A 77 10.83 0.05 5.51
N TYR A 78 10.87 -1.28 5.44
CA TYR A 78 11.60 -2.04 4.40
C TYR A 78 10.97 -2.05 3.00
N LEU A 79 9.64 -1.85 2.85
CA LEU A 79 9.01 -1.89 1.52
C LEU A 79 9.37 -0.65 0.68
N ALA A 80 9.84 0.41 1.33
CA ALA A 80 10.33 1.61 0.66
C ALA A 80 11.77 1.45 0.11
N TRP A 81 12.54 0.46 0.58
CA TRP A 81 13.99 0.38 0.29
C TRP A 81 14.31 -0.49 -0.92
N THR A 82 13.54 -1.54 -1.19
CA THR A 82 13.78 -2.43 -2.35
C THR A 82 13.56 -1.71 -3.67
N HIS A 83 12.57 -0.80 -3.75
CA HIS A 83 12.35 0.06 -4.92
C HIS A 83 13.24 1.32 -4.94
N PHE A 84 13.92 1.65 -3.83
CA PHE A 84 14.78 2.82 -3.76
C PHE A 84 16.09 2.62 -4.54
N GLN A 85 16.67 1.42 -4.45
CA GLN A 85 17.91 1.10 -5.15
C GLN A 85 17.72 1.11 -6.67
N PHE A 86 16.57 0.66 -7.17
CA PHE A 86 16.23 0.73 -8.60
C PHE A 86 16.14 2.18 -9.11
N SER A 87 15.54 3.09 -8.32
CA SER A 87 15.48 4.52 -8.65
C SER A 87 16.86 5.18 -8.63
N LEU A 88 17.74 4.79 -7.69
CA LEU A 88 19.11 5.30 -7.60
C LEU A 88 19.98 4.83 -8.77
N ILE A 89 19.87 3.55 -9.14
CA ILE A 89 20.59 2.98 -10.30
C ILE A 89 20.06 3.59 -11.61
N GLY A 90 18.74 3.77 -11.74
CA GLY A 90 18.12 4.44 -12.88
C GLY A 90 18.60 5.89 -13.04
N ALA A 91 18.61 6.66 -11.96
CA ALA A 91 19.14 8.02 -11.95
C ALA A 91 20.63 8.07 -12.35
N ALA A 92 21.44 7.14 -11.82
CA ALA A 92 22.86 7.04 -12.15
C ALA A 92 23.09 6.67 -13.64
N LEU A 93 22.30 5.74 -14.19
CA LEU A 93 22.35 5.37 -15.61
C LEU A 93 21.97 6.54 -16.53
N ILE A 94 20.92 7.29 -16.18
CA ILE A 94 20.49 8.45 -16.97
C ILE A 94 21.54 9.56 -16.93
N ILE A 95 22.12 9.86 -15.76
CA ILE A 95 23.21 10.83 -15.62
C ILE A 95 24.43 10.40 -16.45
N GLY A 96 24.80 9.11 -16.41
CA GLY A 96 25.89 8.55 -17.21
C GLY A 96 25.65 8.69 -18.72
N LEU A 97 24.43 8.41 -19.20
CA LEU A 97 24.04 8.58 -20.60
C LEU A 97 24.12 10.05 -21.03
N LEU A 98 23.63 10.97 -20.18
CA LEU A 98 23.69 12.41 -20.45
C LEU A 98 25.14 12.90 -20.53
N LEU A 99 26.01 12.46 -19.61
CA LEU A 99 27.45 12.76 -19.65
C LEU A 99 28.10 12.25 -20.93
N PHE A 100 27.75 11.03 -21.36
CA PHE A 100 28.24 10.46 -22.62
C PHE A 100 27.84 11.31 -23.83
N ILE A 101 26.58 11.75 -23.88
CA ILE A 101 26.06 12.64 -24.93
C ILE A 101 26.81 13.99 -24.93
N ASN A 102 27.12 14.55 -23.76
CA ASN A 102 27.86 15.82 -23.66
C ASN A 102 29.27 15.73 -24.23
N VAL A 103 29.99 14.66 -23.89
CA VAL A 103 31.35 14.42 -24.40
C VAL A 103 31.33 14.22 -25.92
N TYR A 104 30.32 13.53 -26.45
CA TYR A 104 30.23 13.22 -27.88
C TYR A 104 29.78 14.41 -28.74
N TYR A 105 28.76 15.15 -28.32
CA TYR A 105 28.15 16.19 -29.16
C TYR A 105 28.70 17.59 -28.90
N THR A 106 29.09 17.93 -27.67
CA THR A 106 29.46 19.32 -27.34
C THR A 106 30.44 19.38 -26.16
N PRO A 107 31.73 19.06 -26.37
CA PRO A 107 32.73 19.03 -25.29
C PRO A 107 33.05 20.41 -24.69
N ASN A 108 32.69 21.51 -25.37
CA ASN A 108 32.98 22.87 -24.93
C ASN A 108 31.93 23.49 -23.98
N VAL A 109 30.74 22.89 -23.83
CA VAL A 109 29.65 23.44 -23.01
C VAL A 109 29.10 22.38 -22.07
N LEU A 110 29.05 22.67 -20.76
CA LEU A 110 28.54 21.77 -19.72
C LEU A 110 27.01 21.83 -19.60
N TRP A 111 26.28 21.59 -20.70
CA TRP A 111 24.81 21.66 -20.69
C TRP A 111 24.16 20.55 -19.86
N VAL A 112 24.88 19.45 -19.60
CA VAL A 112 24.38 18.33 -18.78
C VAL A 112 24.01 18.70 -17.35
N ILE A 113 24.54 19.80 -16.83
CA ILE A 113 24.22 20.27 -15.48
C ILE A 113 22.71 20.54 -15.30
N PHE A 114 22.03 21.07 -16.32
CA PHE A 114 20.61 21.40 -16.25
C PHE A 114 19.68 20.18 -16.06
N PRO A 115 19.75 19.12 -16.88
CA PRO A 115 18.97 17.90 -16.66
C PRO A 115 19.45 17.11 -15.44
N ALA A 116 20.76 17.11 -15.13
CA ALA A 116 21.30 16.38 -13.99
C ALA A 116 20.71 16.86 -12.66
N PHE A 117 20.53 18.17 -12.46
CA PHE A 117 19.91 18.70 -11.25
C PHE A 117 18.47 18.21 -11.02
N GLY A 118 17.67 18.07 -12.08
CA GLY A 118 16.31 17.52 -11.98
C GLY A 118 16.30 16.05 -11.59
N ILE A 119 17.23 15.27 -12.12
CA ILE A 119 17.34 13.83 -11.87
C ILE A 119 17.83 13.55 -10.43
N VAL A 120 18.74 14.37 -9.90
CA VAL A 120 19.26 14.26 -8.52
C VAL A 120 18.20 14.63 -7.46
N TRP A 121 17.19 15.41 -7.82
CA TRP A 121 16.12 15.79 -6.89
C TRP A 121 15.26 14.60 -6.42
N TRP A 122 15.09 13.59 -7.28
CA TRP A 122 14.32 12.38 -6.95
C TRP A 122 14.93 11.54 -5.82
N PRO A 123 16.22 11.13 -5.87
CA PRO A 123 16.85 10.43 -4.76
C PRO A 123 16.92 11.29 -3.49
N LEU A 124 17.04 12.62 -3.62
CA LEU A 124 17.05 13.54 -2.46
C LEU A 124 15.69 13.63 -1.76
N ALA A 125 14.60 13.73 -2.52
CA ALA A 125 13.24 13.75 -1.97
C ALA A 125 12.91 12.44 -1.24
N MET A 126 13.37 11.32 -1.78
CA MET A 126 13.19 10.01 -1.18
C MET A 126 14.08 9.81 0.06
N TYR A 127 15.31 10.34 0.05
CA TYR A 127 16.19 10.42 1.24
C TYR A 127 15.52 11.20 2.38
N PHE A 128 14.93 12.36 2.08
CA PHE A 128 14.19 13.16 3.07
C PHE A 128 12.93 12.45 3.60
N ARG A 129 12.24 11.68 2.75
CA ARG A 129 11.09 10.86 3.17
C ARG A 129 11.53 9.76 4.13
N CYS A 130 12.68 9.13 3.87
CA CYS A 130 13.27 8.13 4.74
C CYS A 130 13.65 8.71 6.12
N LEU A 131 14.28 9.90 6.15
CA LEU A 131 14.62 10.58 7.40
C LEU A 131 13.38 10.95 8.24
N ARG A 132 12.29 11.36 7.58
CA ARG A 132 11.02 11.68 8.26
C ARG A 132 10.38 10.48 8.95
N LEU A 133 10.51 9.29 8.37
CA LEU A 133 10.00 8.05 8.98
C LEU A 133 10.83 7.65 10.21
N GLN A 134 12.14 7.87 10.17
CA GLN A 134 13.04 7.53 11.28
C GLN A 134 12.88 8.49 12.47
N GLY A 135 12.51 9.75 12.23
CA GLY A 135 12.18 10.71 13.28
C GLY A 135 10.88 10.42 14.05
N ARG A 136 9.92 9.72 13.44
CA ARG A 136 8.66 9.29 14.10
C ARG A 136 8.82 8.04 14.97
N ALA A 137 9.93 7.30 14.84
CA ALA A 137 10.20 6.10 15.63
C ALA A 137 10.99 6.36 16.93
N MET A 138 11.48 7.59 17.12
CA MET A 138 12.27 8.01 18.29
C MET A 138 11.52 8.93 19.26
N ASN A 139 10.21 9.14 19.05
CA ASN A 139 9.36 10.01 19.86
C ASN A 139 8.02 9.32 20.10
#